data_AF-A0A3B8JJS1-F1
#
_entry.id   AF-A0A3B8JJS1-F1
#
_cell.length_a   1.000
_cell.length_b   1.000
_cell.length_c   1.000
_cell.angle_alpha   90.00
_cell.angle_beta   90.00
_cell.angle_gamma   90.00
#
_symmetry.space_group_name_H-M   'P 1'
#
loop_
_entity.id
_entity.type
_entity.pdbx_description
1 polymer ?
#
loop_
_entity_poly.entity_id
_entity_poly.type
_entity_poly.pdbx_seq_one_letter_code
_entity_poly.pdbx_strand_id
1 'polypeptide(L)'
;YGHSGWGPTLLMKDIFPKAKLLCYFEWFYHAHGSDADFDPTEPLTADDEARIRLKNAPILMDLYSCDRGLSPTYWQHQQFPPEYRSKITVRHDGIDTDFFCPKLGAKLVLPRINLDLSHAKELVTYVARGMEPYRGFPQFMEAVALLQQRRPECHVVIVGENRVAYGKTLPDGKTYKEEILKKFALDLDRIHFTGWLPYSEYLQVLQASSAHVYLTRPFVLSWSMLESLSAGCLVVGSRTAPVTEVIEDGVNGLLADFFSPQEICDRLEEALKHPEQMAAIRVKARETIQQRYDLSQLLPKHLQWIQQQDDKGNLIYLREVTKIDQIVSTLENYPNGKHKDAENALATSPEILQVGNRTISDQELIPLLSQYQLLPKLEQELLIDDAIAPFSCTQEEQTKCCQDFYEQHQLTSESERQAWLQQQGLTERQFLHLATRKLRIDKFKQATWGNKLESYFLQRKRQLDQVVYSLIRNRDAAVVQELYFRLQEGEQSFAELARQYSQGSEAKTSGLIGPSALSSPHPKLTRILTVSQLGQISPPTQLGEWWVIVRVEEFLSAQFDEPMRQRLLDELFFSWLHEQLQQQTPDNSKHFSLIRQSKSPDAQTTSYLKQGA
;
A
#
# COMPACT_ATOMS: atom_id res chain seq x y z
N TYR A 1 -13.80 -7.27 13.94
CA TYR A 1 -12.41 -6.80 14.09
C TYR A 1 -12.26 -5.58 13.20
N GLY A 2 -11.70 -4.48 13.70
CA GLY A 2 -11.55 -3.26 12.89
C GLY A 2 -10.43 -2.36 13.37
N HIS A 3 -9.96 -1.48 12.48
CA HIS A 3 -8.92 -0.50 12.81
C HIS A 3 -9.53 0.67 13.58
N SER A 4 -8.95 1.00 14.74
CA SER A 4 -9.39 2.12 15.56
C SER A 4 -8.87 3.46 15.04
N GLY A 5 -9.56 4.56 15.40
CA GLY A 5 -9.04 5.93 15.31
C GLY A 5 -9.44 6.72 14.07
N TRP A 6 -9.91 6.07 13.01
CA TRP A 6 -10.32 6.74 11.76
C TRP A 6 -11.85 6.87 11.60
N GLY A 7 -12.63 6.37 12.57
CA GLY A 7 -14.09 6.35 12.50
C GLY A 7 -14.79 5.02 12.19
N PRO A 8 -14.21 4.03 11.46
CA PRO A 8 -14.93 2.83 11.03
C PRO A 8 -15.59 2.01 12.15
N THR A 9 -15.04 2.05 13.36
CA THR A 9 -15.45 1.20 14.49
C THR A 9 -16.34 1.91 15.53
N LEU A 10 -16.52 3.24 15.41
CA LEU A 10 -17.11 4.08 16.46
C LEU A 10 -18.52 3.67 16.89
N LEU A 11 -19.37 3.30 15.91
CA LEU A 11 -20.79 3.02 16.14
C LEU A 11 -21.11 1.52 16.06
N MET A 12 -20.09 0.67 16.08
CA MET A 12 -20.28 -0.78 15.87
C MET A 12 -21.11 -1.42 16.97
N LYS A 13 -21.01 -0.93 18.21
CA LYS A 13 -21.81 -1.42 19.34
C LYS A 13 -23.24 -0.88 19.32
N ASP A 14 -23.51 0.26 18.70
CA ASP A 14 -24.88 0.77 18.54
C ASP A 14 -25.66 -0.05 17.51
N ILE A 15 -25.00 -0.41 16.41
CA ILE A 15 -25.59 -1.21 15.33
C ILE A 15 -25.66 -2.69 15.73
N PHE A 16 -24.59 -3.21 16.35
CA PHE A 16 -24.46 -4.61 16.73
C PHE A 16 -24.13 -4.77 18.23
N PRO A 17 -25.07 -4.49 19.14
CA PRO A 17 -24.81 -4.41 20.59
C PRO A 17 -24.34 -5.72 21.22
N LYS A 18 -24.69 -6.86 20.61
CA LYS A 18 -24.29 -8.19 21.08
C LYS A 18 -23.00 -8.72 20.43
N ALA A 19 -22.49 -8.06 19.39
CA ALA A 19 -21.30 -8.51 18.69
C ALA A 19 -20.03 -8.20 19.51
N LYS A 20 -19.04 -9.09 19.44
CA LYS A 20 -17.70 -8.78 19.98
C LYS A 20 -16.99 -7.79 19.06
N LEU A 21 -16.61 -6.65 19.62
CA LEU A 21 -15.81 -5.62 18.98
C LEU A 21 -14.35 -5.78 19.40
N LEU A 22 -13.54 -6.25 18.46
CA LEU A 22 -12.09 -6.30 18.58
C LEU A 22 -11.49 -5.15 17.78
N CYS A 23 -10.58 -4.40 18.36
CA CYS A 23 -9.98 -3.22 17.73
C CYS A 23 -8.46 -3.36 17.58
N TYR A 24 -7.94 -2.97 16.41
CA TYR A 24 -6.52 -2.76 16.16
C TYR A 24 -6.16 -1.30 16.49
N PHE A 25 -5.27 -1.13 17.45
CA PHE A 25 -4.85 0.14 18.02
C PHE A 25 -3.38 0.43 17.62
N GLU A 26 -3.22 1.10 16.48
CA GLU A 26 -1.91 1.39 15.88
C GLU A 26 -1.16 2.50 16.64
N TRP A 27 -1.84 3.57 17.06
CA TRP A 27 -1.21 4.73 17.66
C TRP A 27 -2.14 5.47 18.61
N PHE A 28 -1.58 6.10 19.65
CA PHE A 28 -2.25 7.08 20.50
C PHE A 28 -1.41 8.36 20.50
N TYR A 29 -2.02 9.49 20.15
CA TYR A 29 -1.30 10.71 19.86
C TYR A 29 -0.93 11.46 21.14
N HIS A 30 0.35 11.82 21.29
CA HIS A 30 0.83 12.71 22.34
C HIS A 30 1.43 13.97 21.71
N ALA A 31 1.25 15.10 22.38
CA ALA A 31 1.92 16.33 21.98
C ALA A 31 3.37 16.36 22.46
N HIS A 32 3.67 15.65 23.56
CA HIS A 32 4.99 15.66 24.19
C HIS A 32 5.53 14.26 24.43
N GLY A 33 6.85 14.12 24.32
CA GLY A 33 7.56 12.86 24.58
C GLY A 33 7.37 11.80 23.50
N SER A 34 6.88 12.18 22.32
CA SER A 34 6.72 11.31 21.16
C SER A 34 7.23 12.00 19.90
N ASP A 35 6.57 11.80 18.78
CA ASP A 35 6.91 12.30 17.46
C ASP A 35 6.71 13.82 17.25
N ALA A 36 5.73 14.40 17.94
CA ALA A 36 5.23 15.74 17.63
C ALA A 36 6.19 16.85 18.07
N ASP A 37 6.76 16.74 19.28
CA ASP A 37 7.75 17.65 19.84
C ASP A 37 9.20 17.17 19.64
N PHE A 38 9.39 16.12 18.84
CA PHE A 38 10.70 15.48 18.68
C PHE A 38 11.76 16.41 18.09
N ASP A 39 11.38 17.28 17.16
CA ASP A 39 12.30 18.23 16.54
C ASP A 39 12.25 19.57 17.29
N PRO A 40 13.32 19.94 18.03
CA PRO A 40 13.33 21.17 18.82
C PRO A 40 13.28 22.44 17.96
N THR A 41 13.54 22.33 16.65
CA THR A 41 13.43 23.46 15.71
C THR A 41 11.99 23.71 15.25
N GLU A 42 11.07 22.79 15.56
CA GLU A 42 9.65 22.85 15.21
C GLU A 42 8.75 22.89 16.47
N PRO A 43 8.85 23.93 17.33
CA PRO A 43 8.09 23.97 18.56
C PRO A 43 6.58 23.95 18.29
N LEU A 44 5.85 23.20 19.12
CA LEU A 44 4.40 23.12 19.05
C LEU A 44 3.75 24.38 19.63
N THR A 45 2.65 24.79 19.00
CA THR A 45 1.76 25.82 19.56
C THR A 45 0.67 25.18 20.43
N ALA A 46 0.02 25.97 21.29
CA ALA A 46 -1.13 25.50 22.07
C ALA A 46 -2.25 24.91 21.18
N ASP A 47 -2.46 25.46 19.98
CA ASP A 47 -3.43 24.95 19.00
C ASP A 47 -2.99 23.60 18.41
N ASP A 48 -1.69 23.40 18.19
CA ASP A 48 -1.15 22.10 17.76
C ASP A 48 -1.37 21.03 18.84
N GLU A 49 -1.04 21.34 20.09
CA GLU A 49 -1.26 20.44 21.23
C GLU A 49 -2.74 20.05 21.38
N ALA A 50 -3.64 21.04 21.29
CA ALA A 50 -5.08 20.81 21.35
C ALA A 50 -5.56 19.93 20.19
N ARG A 51 -5.09 20.19 18.96
CA ARG A 51 -5.44 19.39 17.77
C ARG A 51 -4.96 17.95 17.89
N ILE A 52 -3.73 17.75 18.36
CA ILE A 52 -3.15 16.42 18.60
C ILE A 52 -3.98 15.66 19.63
N ARG A 53 -4.35 16.29 20.74
CA ARG A 53 -5.23 15.69 21.76
C ARG A 53 -6.58 15.27 21.17
N LEU A 54 -7.20 16.11 20.33
CA LEU A 54 -8.50 15.82 19.73
C LEU A 54 -8.48 14.65 18.75
N LYS A 55 -7.33 14.32 18.13
CA LYS A 55 -7.19 13.12 17.29
C LYS A 55 -7.49 11.82 18.06
N ASN A 56 -7.34 11.83 19.39
CA ASN A 56 -7.62 10.67 20.23
C ASN A 56 -9.09 10.47 20.56
N ALA A 57 -9.99 11.41 20.22
CA ALA A 57 -11.41 11.28 20.51
C ALA A 57 -12.03 9.96 19.98
N PRO A 58 -11.87 9.59 18.69
CA PRO A 58 -12.36 8.31 18.19
C PRO A 58 -11.68 7.10 18.85
N ILE A 59 -10.38 7.21 19.14
CA ILE A 59 -9.60 6.13 19.77
C ILE A 59 -10.11 5.84 21.18
N LEU A 60 -10.41 6.89 21.97
CA LEU A 60 -10.95 6.76 23.31
C LEU A 60 -12.35 6.14 23.32
N MET A 61 -13.20 6.50 22.36
CA MET A 61 -14.50 5.85 22.18
C MET A 61 -14.36 4.35 21.86
N ASP A 62 -13.41 3.99 20.99
CA ASP A 62 -13.14 2.60 20.65
C ASP A 62 -12.57 1.84 21.86
N LEU A 63 -11.64 2.42 22.63
CA LEU A 63 -11.07 1.81 23.84
C LEU A 63 -12.12 1.54 24.93
N TYR A 64 -13.08 2.47 25.07
CA TYR A 64 -14.22 2.30 25.94
C TYR A 64 -15.11 1.13 25.46
N SER A 65 -15.45 1.12 24.17
CA SER A 65 -16.49 0.25 23.61
C SER A 65 -16.01 -1.14 23.20
N CYS A 66 -14.72 -1.31 22.90
CA CYS A 66 -14.17 -2.59 22.47
C CYS A 66 -14.13 -3.60 23.63
N ASP A 67 -14.33 -4.87 23.29
CA ASP A 67 -14.19 -5.97 24.23
C ASP A 67 -12.70 -6.26 24.48
N ARG A 68 -11.88 -6.24 23.41
CA ARG A 68 -10.42 -6.43 23.48
C ARG A 68 -9.71 -5.63 22.39
N GLY A 69 -8.50 -5.18 22.68
CA GLY A 69 -7.64 -4.42 21.77
C GLY A 69 -6.35 -5.18 21.43
N LEU A 70 -5.75 -4.84 20.29
CA LEU A 70 -4.44 -5.30 19.89
C LEU A 70 -3.57 -4.10 19.48
N SER A 71 -2.31 -4.08 19.87
CA SER A 71 -1.32 -3.10 19.40
C SER A 71 -0.06 -3.81 18.91
N PRO A 72 0.59 -3.34 17.83
CA PRO A 72 1.63 -4.12 17.17
C PRO A 72 2.96 -4.19 17.91
N THR A 73 3.33 -3.17 18.70
CA THR A 73 4.61 -3.11 19.43
C THR A 73 4.41 -2.66 20.87
N TYR A 74 5.38 -2.94 21.74
CA TYR A 74 5.35 -2.47 23.12
C TYR A 74 5.47 -0.94 23.20
N TRP A 75 6.27 -0.34 22.32
CA TRP A 75 6.37 1.10 22.16
C TRP A 75 5.01 1.73 21.84
N GLN A 76 4.29 1.20 20.85
CA GLN A 76 2.96 1.70 20.48
C GLN A 76 1.95 1.49 21.61
N HIS A 77 1.99 0.33 22.28
CA HIS A 77 1.15 0.03 23.45
C HIS A 77 1.36 1.00 24.61
N GLN A 78 2.60 1.40 24.88
CA GLN A 78 2.93 2.35 25.93
C GLN A 78 2.36 3.75 25.68
N GLN A 79 2.01 4.09 24.45
CA GLN A 79 1.36 5.38 24.15
C GLN A 79 -0.08 5.43 24.67
N PHE A 80 -0.74 4.30 24.90
CA PHE A 80 -2.13 4.29 25.36
C PHE A 80 -2.23 4.64 26.85
N PRO A 81 -3.35 5.24 27.31
CA PRO A 81 -3.55 5.56 28.72
C PRO A 81 -3.45 4.31 29.61
N PRO A 82 -2.74 4.36 30.76
CA PRO A 82 -2.49 3.20 31.62
C PRO A 82 -3.75 2.39 31.99
N GLU A 83 -4.88 3.07 32.19
CA GLU A 83 -6.17 2.47 32.53
C GLU A 83 -6.74 1.55 31.42
N TYR A 84 -6.33 1.73 30.17
CA TYR A 84 -6.76 0.91 29.03
C TYR A 84 -5.72 -0.13 28.59
N ARG A 85 -4.45 -0.01 29.01
CA ARG A 85 -3.35 -0.89 28.55
C ARG A 85 -3.63 -2.38 28.82
N SER A 86 -4.33 -2.71 29.89
CA SER A 86 -4.71 -4.10 30.23
C SER A 86 -5.71 -4.71 29.24
N LYS A 87 -6.50 -3.89 28.52
CA LYS A 87 -7.40 -4.35 27.45
C LYS A 87 -6.67 -4.61 26.14
N ILE A 88 -5.44 -4.11 25.98
CA ILE A 88 -4.69 -4.13 24.72
C ILE A 88 -3.59 -5.19 24.80
N THR A 89 -3.70 -6.22 23.97
CA THR A 89 -2.66 -7.24 23.80
C THR A 89 -1.58 -6.73 22.84
N VAL A 90 -0.31 -6.90 23.17
CA VAL A 90 0.79 -6.58 22.26
C VAL A 90 1.08 -7.77 21.36
N ARG A 91 0.96 -7.57 20.04
CA ARG A 91 1.30 -8.59 19.04
C ARG A 91 1.48 -7.96 17.68
N HIS A 92 2.67 -8.06 17.11
CA HIS A 92 2.93 -7.55 15.77
C HIS A 92 2.19 -8.37 14.69
N ASP A 93 1.83 -7.74 13.57
CA ASP A 93 1.12 -8.40 12.46
C ASP A 93 2.01 -9.41 11.70
N GLY A 94 3.30 -9.07 11.60
CA GLY A 94 4.35 -9.90 10.99
C GLY A 94 4.65 -9.49 9.55
N ILE A 95 5.70 -10.08 8.97
CA ILE A 95 6.09 -9.97 7.56
C ILE A 95 6.38 -11.34 6.95
N ASP A 96 6.26 -11.43 5.62
CA ASP A 96 6.61 -12.64 4.87
C ASP A 96 8.14 -12.78 4.78
N THR A 97 8.74 -13.54 5.70
CA THR A 97 10.21 -13.72 5.76
C THR A 97 10.77 -14.66 4.69
N ASP A 98 9.89 -15.38 3.99
CA ASP A 98 10.25 -16.23 2.86
C ASP A 98 10.36 -15.37 1.59
N PHE A 99 9.42 -14.44 1.38
CA PHE A 99 9.52 -13.43 0.33
C PHE A 99 10.69 -12.47 0.59
N PHE A 100 10.76 -11.88 1.78
CA PHE A 100 11.87 -11.00 2.18
C PHE A 100 13.05 -11.81 2.71
N CYS A 101 13.72 -12.53 1.82
CA CYS A 101 14.89 -13.33 2.14
C CYS A 101 16.19 -12.78 1.52
N PRO A 102 17.37 -13.05 2.14
CA PRO A 102 18.64 -12.68 1.55
C PRO A 102 18.89 -13.43 0.25
N LYS A 103 19.55 -12.74 -0.69
CA LYS A 103 20.06 -13.33 -1.92
C LYS A 103 21.55 -13.05 -2.03
N LEU A 104 22.36 -14.10 -1.88
CA LEU A 104 23.82 -13.98 -1.93
C LEU A 104 24.27 -13.44 -3.29
N GLY A 105 25.12 -12.42 -3.27
CA GLY A 105 25.65 -11.80 -4.49
C GLY A 105 24.61 -11.04 -5.32
N ALA A 106 23.47 -10.67 -4.73
CA ALA A 106 22.46 -9.87 -5.42
C ALA A 106 23.06 -8.58 -6.00
N LYS A 107 22.71 -8.32 -7.26
CA LYS A 107 23.08 -7.13 -8.01
C LYS A 107 21.84 -6.31 -8.28
N LEU A 108 21.97 -4.99 -8.32
CA LEU A 108 20.85 -4.10 -8.56
C LEU A 108 20.77 -3.71 -10.04
N VAL A 109 19.71 -4.15 -10.70
CA VAL A 109 19.33 -3.71 -12.04
C VAL A 109 17.84 -3.42 -12.03
N LEU A 110 17.44 -2.19 -12.36
CA LEU A 110 16.06 -1.74 -12.43
C LEU A 110 15.75 -1.26 -13.87
N PRO A 111 15.37 -2.19 -14.78
CA PRO A 111 15.17 -1.88 -16.19
C PRO A 111 14.09 -0.82 -16.42
N ARG A 112 13.04 -0.83 -15.59
CA ARG A 112 11.89 0.10 -15.69
C ARG A 112 12.30 1.57 -15.63
N ILE A 113 13.39 1.89 -14.94
CA ILE A 113 13.93 3.25 -14.82
C ILE A 113 15.32 3.38 -15.47
N ASN A 114 15.73 2.39 -16.27
CA ASN A 114 17.03 2.33 -16.93
C ASN A 114 18.21 2.54 -15.96
N LEU A 115 18.17 1.88 -14.80
CA LEU A 115 19.24 1.96 -13.80
C LEU A 115 19.95 0.60 -13.67
N ASP A 116 21.25 0.56 -13.98
CA ASP A 116 22.10 -0.61 -13.76
C ASP A 116 23.26 -0.24 -12.82
N LEU A 117 23.20 -0.79 -11.60
CA LEU A 117 24.23 -0.66 -10.57
C LEU A 117 24.85 -2.02 -10.24
N SER A 118 24.83 -2.98 -11.16
CA SER A 118 25.43 -4.31 -10.96
C SER A 118 26.94 -4.27 -10.71
N HIS A 119 27.59 -3.23 -11.24
CA HIS A 119 29.01 -2.93 -11.07
C HIS A 119 29.34 -2.24 -9.73
N ALA A 120 28.35 -1.64 -9.07
CA ALA A 120 28.57 -0.92 -7.81
C ALA A 120 29.02 -1.89 -6.71
N LYS A 121 30.13 -1.54 -6.03
CA LYS A 121 30.66 -2.31 -4.90
C LYS A 121 30.05 -1.86 -3.56
N GLU A 122 29.83 -0.55 -3.44
CA GLU A 122 29.26 0.09 -2.26
C GLU A 122 27.91 0.71 -2.64
N LEU A 123 26.83 0.15 -2.08
CA LEU A 123 25.46 0.59 -2.34
C LEU A 123 24.72 0.89 -1.03
N VAL A 124 24.54 2.17 -0.75
CA VAL A 124 23.71 2.62 0.38
C VAL A 124 22.27 2.85 -0.11
N THR A 125 21.29 2.34 0.63
CA THR A 125 19.89 2.47 0.25
C THR A 125 19.07 3.16 1.33
N TYR A 126 18.07 3.94 0.91
CA TYR A 126 17.08 4.56 1.79
C TYR A 126 15.70 4.32 1.18
N VAL A 127 14.75 3.81 1.96
CA VAL A 127 13.39 3.53 1.49
C VAL A 127 12.38 4.16 2.44
N ALA A 128 11.51 5.00 1.88
CA ALA A 128 10.34 5.54 2.57
C ALA A 128 9.18 5.76 1.59
N ARG A 129 7.97 5.99 2.09
CA ARG A 129 6.83 6.38 1.24
C ARG A 129 7.09 7.72 0.54
N GLY A 130 7.68 8.66 1.27
CA GLY A 130 7.95 10.02 0.82
C GLY A 130 9.30 10.54 1.31
N MET A 131 9.81 11.56 0.62
CA MET A 131 11.01 12.31 0.99
C MET A 131 10.63 13.41 1.99
N GLU A 132 10.61 13.07 3.28
CA GLU A 132 10.11 13.94 4.35
C GLU A 132 10.97 13.91 5.64
N PRO A 133 10.89 14.94 6.50
CA PRO A 133 11.61 14.99 7.78
C PRO A 133 11.19 13.90 8.74
N TYR A 134 9.94 13.46 8.68
CA TYR A 134 9.38 12.49 9.61
C TYR A 134 10.08 11.11 9.52
N ARG A 135 10.65 10.80 8.34
CA ARG A 135 11.49 9.61 8.08
C ARG A 135 12.97 9.96 7.88
N GLY A 136 13.39 11.14 8.35
CA GLY A 136 14.79 11.55 8.38
C GLY A 136 15.43 11.83 7.03
N PHE A 137 14.66 12.09 5.97
CA PHE A 137 15.21 12.35 4.63
C PHE A 137 16.25 13.51 4.62
N PRO A 138 16.00 14.67 5.27
CA PRO A 138 17.00 15.74 5.37
C PRO A 138 18.31 15.29 6.03
N GLN A 139 18.22 14.58 7.16
CA GLN A 139 19.37 14.09 7.92
C GLN A 139 20.17 13.06 7.12
N PHE A 140 19.46 12.15 6.43
CA PHE A 140 20.09 11.19 5.54
C PHE A 140 20.83 11.87 4.39
N MET A 141 20.22 12.87 3.73
CA MET A 141 20.87 13.54 2.61
C MET A 141 22.08 14.39 3.03
N GLU A 142 22.04 14.98 4.23
CA GLU A 142 23.20 15.64 4.82
C GLU A 142 24.33 14.62 5.11
N ALA A 143 23.98 13.43 5.62
CA ALA A 143 24.94 12.34 5.78
C ALA A 143 25.51 11.85 4.43
N VAL A 144 24.70 11.82 3.37
CA VAL A 144 25.14 11.48 2.01
C VAL A 144 26.16 12.49 1.49
N ALA A 145 26.00 13.78 1.78
CA ALA A 145 26.98 14.81 1.39
C ALA A 145 28.36 14.54 2.01
N LEU A 146 28.40 14.08 3.27
CA LEU A 146 29.63 13.66 3.95
C LEU A 146 30.17 12.34 3.35
N LEU A 147 29.27 11.37 3.13
CA LEU A 147 29.63 10.05 2.62
C LEU A 147 30.27 10.14 1.23
N GLN A 148 29.73 10.97 0.33
CA GLN A 148 30.26 11.15 -1.01
C GLN A 148 31.71 11.66 -1.05
N GLN A 149 32.13 12.42 -0.04
CA GLN A 149 33.51 12.90 0.11
C GLN A 149 34.44 11.80 0.62
N ARG A 150 33.94 10.93 1.52
CA ARG A 150 34.74 9.86 2.15
C ARG A 150 34.79 8.58 1.32
N ARG A 151 33.75 8.34 0.51
CA ARG A 151 33.52 7.13 -0.29
C ARG A 151 33.21 7.51 -1.74
N PRO A 152 34.25 7.77 -2.56
CA PRO A 152 34.05 8.21 -3.94
C PRO A 152 33.42 7.14 -4.85
N GLU A 153 33.54 5.85 -4.51
CA GLU A 153 32.94 4.74 -5.28
C GLU A 153 31.52 4.37 -4.80
N CYS A 154 31.00 4.99 -3.74
CA CYS A 154 29.69 4.65 -3.18
C CYS A 154 28.55 5.27 -4.01
N HIS A 155 27.57 4.43 -4.33
CA HIS A 155 26.28 4.82 -4.91
C HIS A 155 25.20 4.84 -3.84
N VAL A 156 24.24 5.75 -3.98
CA VAL A 156 23.09 5.90 -3.09
C VAL A 156 21.80 5.70 -3.87
N VAL A 157 20.92 4.80 -3.43
CA VAL A 157 19.60 4.59 -4.03
C VAL A 157 18.50 4.99 -3.06
N ILE A 158 17.61 5.86 -3.52
CA ILE A 158 16.55 6.48 -2.72
C ILE A 158 15.22 6.08 -3.33
N VAL A 159 14.50 5.22 -2.61
CA VAL A 159 13.18 4.72 -2.97
C VAL A 159 12.11 5.50 -2.22
N GLY A 160 11.13 6.02 -2.96
CA GLY A 160 10.05 6.83 -2.42
C GLY A 160 9.64 7.97 -3.34
N GLU A 161 8.43 8.48 -3.14
CA GLU A 161 7.90 9.60 -3.93
C GLU A 161 8.42 10.95 -3.41
N ASN A 162 8.51 11.95 -4.28
CA ASN A 162 8.89 13.30 -3.89
C ASN A 162 7.72 14.04 -3.21
N ARG A 163 7.29 13.56 -2.05
CA ARG A 163 6.18 14.13 -1.26
C ARG A 163 6.36 13.90 0.24
N VAL A 164 5.49 14.54 1.01
CA VAL A 164 5.33 14.32 2.46
C VAL A 164 4.17 13.36 2.71
N ALA A 165 4.33 12.40 3.62
CA ALA A 165 3.28 11.43 3.95
C ALA A 165 2.73 11.62 5.38
N TYR A 166 3.55 12.05 6.34
CA TYR A 166 3.17 12.20 7.75
C TYR A 166 3.37 13.63 8.27
N GLY A 167 4.47 14.28 7.86
CA GLY A 167 4.90 15.57 8.41
C GLY A 167 4.22 16.81 7.81
N LYS A 168 4.76 17.99 8.17
CA LYS A 168 4.38 19.26 7.56
C LYS A 168 5.03 19.40 6.18
N THR A 169 4.27 19.84 5.19
CA THR A 169 4.81 20.27 3.90
C THR A 169 5.56 21.59 4.05
N LEU A 170 6.61 21.77 3.26
CA LEU A 170 7.24 23.08 3.15
C LEU A 170 6.24 24.11 2.57
N PRO A 171 6.35 25.39 2.96
CA PRO A 171 5.64 26.47 2.31
C PRO A 171 5.90 26.50 0.82
N ASP A 172 5.02 27.17 0.09
CA ASP A 172 5.17 27.39 -1.34
C ASP A 172 5.31 26.09 -2.16
N GLY A 173 4.83 24.95 -1.63
CA GLY A 173 4.77 23.67 -2.35
C GLY A 173 6.12 23.16 -2.83
N LYS A 174 7.20 23.68 -2.23
CA LYS A 174 8.54 23.17 -2.39
C LYS A 174 8.62 21.77 -1.79
N THR A 175 9.52 20.95 -2.32
CA THR A 175 9.77 19.62 -1.77
C THR A 175 11.04 19.61 -0.93
N TYR A 176 11.11 18.72 0.07
CA TYR A 176 12.33 18.59 0.88
C TYR A 176 13.52 18.14 0.03
N LYS A 177 13.28 17.37 -1.04
CA LYS A 177 14.29 17.05 -2.06
C LYS A 177 14.89 18.32 -2.67
N GLU A 178 14.06 19.24 -3.16
CA GLU A 178 14.54 20.48 -3.79
C GLU A 178 15.35 21.34 -2.82
N GLU A 179 14.89 21.51 -1.58
CA GLU A 179 15.60 22.35 -0.60
C GLU A 179 16.96 21.76 -0.22
N ILE A 180 17.03 20.44 -0.05
CA ILE A 180 18.30 19.75 0.26
C ILE A 180 19.28 19.79 -0.92
N LEU A 181 18.80 19.56 -2.15
CA LEU A 181 19.63 19.62 -3.35
C LEU A 181 20.19 21.03 -3.63
N LYS A 182 19.54 22.08 -3.12
CA LYS A 182 20.09 23.45 -3.14
C LYS A 182 21.11 23.69 -2.03
N LYS A 183 20.90 23.07 -0.86
CA LYS A 183 21.72 23.27 0.34
C LYS A 183 23.10 22.61 0.21
N PHE A 184 23.18 21.45 -0.44
CA PHE A 184 24.41 20.66 -0.53
C PHE A 184 24.83 20.45 -1.99
N ALA A 185 26.13 20.63 -2.26
CA ALA A 185 26.74 20.23 -3.51
C ALA A 185 26.90 18.69 -3.53
N LEU A 186 25.94 18.02 -4.16
CA LEU A 186 25.89 16.56 -4.27
C LEU A 186 26.23 16.11 -5.69
N ASP A 187 26.98 15.03 -5.80
CA ASP A 187 27.24 14.34 -7.06
C ASP A 187 26.01 13.49 -7.42
N LEU A 188 25.19 13.99 -8.34
CA LEU A 188 23.92 13.36 -8.73
C LEU A 188 24.11 12.12 -9.60
N ASP A 189 25.29 11.91 -10.19
CA ASP A 189 25.57 10.68 -10.95
C ASP A 189 25.67 9.46 -10.02
N ARG A 190 25.89 9.71 -8.72
CA ARG A 190 25.96 8.69 -7.66
C ARG A 190 24.73 8.67 -6.75
N ILE A 191 23.68 9.45 -7.04
CA ILE A 191 22.42 9.45 -6.28
C ILE A 191 21.24 9.14 -7.19
N HIS A 192 20.57 8.03 -6.89
CA HIS A 192 19.57 7.43 -7.77
C HIS A 192 18.20 7.49 -7.11
N PHE A 193 17.35 8.41 -7.57
CA PHE A 193 15.97 8.53 -7.10
C PHE A 193 15.05 7.65 -7.96
N THR A 194 14.46 6.62 -7.36
CA THR A 194 13.70 5.63 -8.15
C THR A 194 12.21 5.92 -8.27
N GLY A 195 11.67 6.78 -7.39
CA GLY A 195 10.23 6.88 -7.19
C GLY A 195 9.67 5.62 -6.52
N TRP A 196 8.39 5.33 -6.77
CA TRP A 196 7.74 4.11 -6.31
C TRP A 196 8.23 2.87 -7.07
N LEU A 197 8.45 1.77 -6.37
CA LEU A 197 8.87 0.48 -6.92
C LEU A 197 7.84 -0.63 -6.65
N PRO A 198 7.59 -1.55 -7.61
CA PRO A 198 6.95 -2.82 -7.33
C PRO A 198 7.74 -3.64 -6.30
N TYR A 199 7.08 -4.51 -5.55
CA TYR A 199 7.69 -5.30 -4.48
C TYR A 199 8.92 -6.12 -4.92
N SER A 200 8.93 -6.67 -6.13
CA SER A 200 10.07 -7.44 -6.65
C SER A 200 11.31 -6.57 -6.94
N GLU A 201 11.12 -5.33 -7.39
CA GLU A 201 12.20 -4.35 -7.57
C GLU A 201 12.66 -3.79 -6.22
N TYR A 202 11.72 -3.53 -5.31
CA TYR A 202 12.01 -3.11 -3.94
C TYR A 202 12.88 -4.16 -3.20
N LEU A 203 12.52 -5.44 -3.28
CA LEU A 203 13.30 -6.52 -2.70
C LEU A 203 14.73 -6.58 -3.28
N GLN A 204 14.90 -6.36 -4.59
CA GLN A 204 16.22 -6.28 -5.21
C GLN A 204 17.07 -5.15 -4.66
N VAL A 205 16.48 -3.96 -4.42
CA VAL A 205 17.16 -2.84 -3.76
C VAL A 205 17.67 -3.25 -2.39
N LEU A 206 16.83 -3.91 -1.59
CA LEU A 206 17.22 -4.39 -0.27
C LEU A 206 18.35 -5.43 -0.36
N GLN A 207 18.16 -6.48 -1.15
CA GLN A 207 19.12 -7.59 -1.27
C GLN A 207 20.49 -7.14 -1.79
N ALA A 208 20.53 -6.16 -2.69
CA ALA A 208 21.77 -5.62 -3.24
C ALA A 208 22.46 -4.60 -2.30
N SER A 209 21.79 -4.13 -1.25
CA SER A 209 22.30 -3.06 -0.39
C SER A 209 23.49 -3.51 0.45
N SER A 210 24.55 -2.70 0.47
CA SER A 210 25.68 -2.83 1.41
C SER A 210 25.30 -2.33 2.81
N ALA A 211 24.53 -1.24 2.89
CA ALA A 211 23.91 -0.74 4.12
C ALA A 211 22.58 -0.02 3.81
N HIS A 212 21.56 -0.29 4.61
CA HIS A 212 20.23 0.30 4.47
C HIS A 212 19.98 1.32 5.59
N VAL A 213 19.56 2.52 5.26
CA VAL A 213 19.23 3.56 6.23
C VAL A 213 17.75 3.57 6.53
N TYR A 214 17.42 3.44 7.81
CA TYR A 214 16.06 3.57 8.31
C TYR A 214 16.01 4.61 9.43
N LEU A 215 15.54 5.81 9.13
CA LEU A 215 15.37 6.88 10.12
C LEU A 215 13.89 7.11 10.37
N THR A 216 13.55 7.31 11.64
CA THR A 216 12.21 7.69 12.03
C THR A 216 12.22 8.47 13.33
N ARG A 217 11.33 9.47 13.41
CA ARG A 217 10.88 10.01 14.69
C ARG A 217 10.33 8.87 15.57
N PRO A 218 10.22 9.04 16.90
CA PRO A 218 9.60 8.06 17.80
C PRO A 218 8.09 7.94 17.54
N PHE A 219 7.76 7.27 16.44
CA PHE A 219 6.43 7.08 15.86
C PHE A 219 6.20 5.58 15.58
N VAL A 220 5.12 5.25 14.88
CA VAL A 220 4.81 3.90 14.41
C VAL A 220 6.00 3.28 13.67
N LEU A 221 6.40 2.10 14.14
CA LEU A 221 7.43 1.28 13.53
C LEU A 221 6.95 0.83 12.14
N SER A 222 7.80 0.97 11.13
CA SER A 222 7.42 0.60 9.75
C SER A 222 7.81 -0.84 9.43
N TRP A 223 6.92 -1.55 8.73
CA TRP A 223 7.21 -2.86 8.14
C TRP A 223 8.49 -2.86 7.29
N SER A 224 8.79 -1.78 6.56
CA SER A 224 9.99 -1.72 5.71
C SER A 224 11.30 -1.92 6.48
N MET A 225 11.35 -1.56 7.77
CA MET A 225 12.50 -1.85 8.61
C MET A 225 12.62 -3.36 8.85
N LEU A 226 11.52 -4.04 9.19
CA LEU A 226 11.51 -5.48 9.39
C LEU A 226 11.84 -6.22 8.09
N GLU A 227 11.28 -5.77 6.96
CA GLU A 227 11.53 -6.32 5.62
C GLU A 227 13.01 -6.20 5.24
N SER A 228 13.65 -5.05 5.51
CA SER A 228 15.08 -4.86 5.28
C SER A 228 15.96 -5.76 6.15
N LEU A 229 15.68 -5.86 7.46
CA LEU A 229 16.38 -6.79 8.36
C LEU A 229 16.19 -8.25 7.91
N SER A 230 14.98 -8.61 7.48
CA SER A 230 14.66 -9.95 6.97
C SER A 230 15.44 -10.29 5.70
N ALA A 231 15.50 -9.35 4.76
CA ALA A 231 16.24 -9.48 3.50
C ALA A 231 17.77 -9.52 3.70
N GLY A 232 18.25 -9.45 4.95
CA GLY A 232 19.66 -9.54 5.30
C GLY A 232 20.40 -8.23 5.09
N CYS A 233 19.71 -7.09 5.02
CA CYS A 233 20.35 -5.78 5.04
C CYS A 233 21.06 -5.55 6.37
N LEU A 234 22.20 -4.86 6.32
CA LEU A 234 22.72 -4.20 7.50
C LEU A 234 21.98 -2.86 7.62
N VAL A 235 21.13 -2.73 8.64
CA VAL A 235 20.34 -1.51 8.87
C VAL A 235 21.11 -0.54 9.78
N VAL A 236 21.25 0.70 9.33
CA VAL A 236 21.62 1.86 10.17
C VAL A 236 20.32 2.58 10.54
N GLY A 237 19.88 2.35 11.76
CA GLY A 237 18.63 2.84 12.32
C GLY A 237 18.78 4.10 13.16
N SER A 238 17.77 4.96 13.20
CA SER A 238 17.73 6.04 14.19
C SER A 238 17.57 5.47 15.61
N ARG A 239 18.33 5.97 16.58
CA ARG A 239 18.25 5.59 18.00
C ARG A 239 17.01 6.16 18.68
N THR A 240 15.84 5.77 18.18
CA THR A 240 14.52 6.13 18.71
C THR A 240 13.81 4.91 19.26
N ALA A 241 12.92 5.12 20.22
CA ALA A 241 12.20 4.06 20.94
C ALA A 241 11.61 2.94 20.05
N PRO A 242 10.89 3.21 18.94
CA PRO A 242 10.36 2.15 18.08
C PRO A 242 11.45 1.28 17.45
N VAL A 243 12.60 1.87 17.12
CA VAL A 243 13.72 1.15 16.48
C VAL A 243 14.46 0.32 17.52
N THR A 244 14.73 0.89 18.70
CA THR A 244 15.44 0.20 19.79
C THR A 244 14.67 -0.98 20.39
N GLU A 245 13.36 -1.08 20.16
CA GLU A 245 12.58 -2.28 20.54
C GLU A 245 12.97 -3.52 19.70
N VAL A 246 13.47 -3.30 18.49
CA VAL A 246 13.82 -4.36 17.53
C VAL A 246 15.33 -4.50 17.38
N ILE A 247 16.04 -3.38 17.29
CA ILE A 247 17.48 -3.32 17.01
C ILE A 247 18.25 -3.06 18.31
N GLU A 248 19.17 -3.97 18.61
CA GLU A 248 20.24 -3.79 19.58
C GLU A 248 21.53 -3.42 18.82
N ASP A 249 22.11 -2.28 19.18
CA ASP A 249 23.25 -1.66 18.50
C ASP A 249 24.48 -2.60 18.47
N GLY A 250 25.01 -2.87 17.28
CA GLY A 250 26.16 -3.76 17.07
C GLY A 250 25.82 -5.25 17.15
N VAL A 251 24.57 -5.62 17.43
CA VAL A 251 24.14 -7.03 17.56
C VAL A 251 23.35 -7.48 16.33
N ASN A 252 22.27 -6.80 16.01
CA ASN A 252 21.36 -7.15 14.92
C ASN A 252 21.01 -5.93 14.03
N GLY A 253 21.78 -4.85 14.17
CA GLY A 253 21.74 -3.62 13.38
C GLY A 253 22.70 -2.61 13.99
N LEU A 254 22.80 -1.42 13.39
CA LEU A 254 23.57 -0.30 13.92
C LEU A 254 22.63 0.85 14.25
N LEU A 255 22.89 1.57 15.34
CA LEU A 255 22.11 2.74 15.73
C LEU A 255 22.94 4.01 15.66
N ALA A 256 22.30 5.08 15.21
CA ALA A 256 22.84 6.44 15.17
C ALA A 256 21.82 7.45 15.74
N ASP A 257 22.29 8.55 16.32
CA ASP A 257 21.41 9.67 16.67
C ASP A 257 20.73 10.23 15.41
N PHE A 258 19.41 10.38 15.48
CA PHE A 258 18.59 10.92 14.40
C PHE A 258 19.09 12.31 13.96
N PHE A 259 19.49 13.17 14.91
CA PHE A 259 19.91 14.54 14.63
C PHE A 259 21.40 14.68 14.32
N SER A 260 22.14 13.56 14.20
CA SER A 260 23.57 13.57 13.89
C SER A 260 23.85 12.96 12.51
N PRO A 261 23.79 13.75 11.42
CA PRO A 261 24.25 13.32 10.09
C PRO A 261 25.69 12.79 10.10
N GLN A 262 26.53 13.30 11.01
CA GLN A 262 27.88 12.83 11.21
C GLN A 262 27.92 11.38 11.72
N GLU A 263 27.17 11.05 12.78
CA GLU A 263 27.10 9.68 13.31
C GLU A 263 26.46 8.72 12.29
N ILE A 264 25.42 9.16 11.56
CA ILE A 264 24.82 8.39 10.47
C ILE A 264 25.87 8.06 9.40
N CYS A 265 26.66 9.05 8.98
CA CYS A 265 27.76 8.84 8.02
C CYS A 265 28.84 7.92 8.59
N ASP A 266 29.21 8.05 9.85
CA ASP A 266 30.24 7.22 10.49
C ASP A 266 29.81 5.74 10.56
N ARG A 267 28.53 5.47 10.88
CA ARG A 267 27.97 4.11 10.85
C ARG A 267 27.90 3.52 9.44
N LEU A 268 27.54 4.33 8.45
CA LEU A 268 27.59 3.91 7.05
C LEU A 268 29.03 3.60 6.62
N GLU A 269 29.98 4.42 7.03
CA GLU A 269 31.39 4.21 6.72
C GLU A 269 31.94 2.94 7.39
N GLU A 270 31.59 2.70 8.67
CA GLU A 270 31.90 1.47 9.42
C GLU A 270 31.37 0.24 8.67
N ALA A 271 30.09 0.28 8.27
CA ALA A 271 29.42 -0.78 7.52
C ALA A 271 30.14 -1.13 6.21
N LEU A 272 30.53 -0.10 5.45
CA LEU A 272 31.18 -0.27 4.14
C LEU A 272 32.65 -0.71 4.27
N LYS A 273 33.34 -0.36 5.36
CA LYS A 273 34.76 -0.73 5.59
C LYS A 273 34.92 -2.19 6.02
N HIS A 274 33.93 -2.74 6.74
CA HIS A 274 34.07 -4.01 7.43
C HIS A 274 32.98 -5.04 7.06
N PRO A 275 32.77 -5.36 5.77
CA PRO A 275 31.66 -6.21 5.33
C PRO A 275 31.68 -7.61 5.98
N GLU A 276 32.85 -8.19 6.24
CA GLU A 276 32.99 -9.49 6.91
C GLU A 276 32.52 -9.44 8.37
N GLN A 277 32.85 -8.36 9.09
CA GLN A 277 32.40 -8.18 10.48
C GLN A 277 30.88 -7.95 10.54
N MET A 278 30.35 -7.21 9.57
CA MET A 278 28.92 -6.92 9.46
C MET A 278 28.08 -8.14 9.07
N ALA A 279 28.69 -9.19 8.50
CA ALA A 279 27.98 -10.40 8.12
C ALA A 279 27.30 -11.08 9.32
N ALA A 280 27.96 -11.14 10.48
CA ALA A 280 27.38 -11.71 11.70
C ALA A 280 26.16 -10.91 12.20
N ILE A 281 26.24 -9.57 12.09
CA ILE A 281 25.13 -8.68 12.47
C ILE A 281 23.92 -8.91 11.56
N ARG A 282 24.14 -9.05 10.25
CA ARG A 282 23.08 -9.35 9.26
C ARG A 282 22.39 -10.70 9.52
N VAL A 283 23.15 -11.72 9.91
CA VAL A 283 22.57 -13.02 10.28
C VAL A 283 21.67 -12.88 11.51
N LYS A 284 22.15 -12.23 12.57
CA LYS A 284 21.36 -11.96 13.78
C LYS A 284 20.13 -11.08 13.51
N ALA A 285 20.23 -10.13 12.58
CA ALA A 285 19.10 -9.33 12.10
C ALA A 285 18.00 -10.23 11.56
N ARG A 286 18.32 -11.12 10.61
CA ARG A 286 17.35 -12.06 10.04
C ARG A 286 16.78 -13.01 11.10
N GLU A 287 17.62 -13.58 11.96
CA GLU A 287 17.18 -14.46 13.04
C GLU A 287 16.18 -13.76 13.97
N THR A 288 16.45 -12.49 14.34
CA THR A 288 15.54 -11.68 15.15
C THR A 288 14.17 -11.56 14.50
N ILE A 289 14.14 -11.28 13.19
CA ILE A 289 12.89 -11.15 12.45
C ILE A 289 12.16 -12.49 12.35
N GLN A 290 12.85 -13.57 11.99
CA GLN A 290 12.23 -14.89 11.88
C GLN A 290 11.65 -15.39 13.20
N GLN A 291 12.29 -15.07 14.33
CA GLN A 291 11.81 -15.49 15.65
C GLN A 291 10.63 -14.66 16.17
N ARG A 292 10.61 -13.35 15.88
CA ARG A 292 9.68 -12.39 16.53
C ARG A 292 8.62 -11.83 15.60
N TYR A 293 8.88 -11.78 14.29
CA TYR A 293 8.12 -11.01 13.31
C TYR A 293 7.72 -11.80 12.05
N ASP A 294 7.92 -13.11 12.03
CA ASP A 294 7.48 -13.99 10.93
C ASP A 294 5.95 -14.10 10.91
N LEU A 295 5.35 -13.68 9.78
CA LEU A 295 3.92 -13.73 9.53
C LEU A 295 3.36 -15.15 9.65
N SER A 296 4.09 -16.17 9.21
CA SER A 296 3.65 -17.56 9.25
C SER A 296 3.42 -18.05 10.70
N GLN A 297 4.15 -17.49 11.65
CA GLN A 297 4.04 -17.79 13.09
C GLN A 297 3.06 -16.86 13.80
N LEU A 298 2.98 -15.59 13.39
CA LEU A 298 2.14 -14.59 14.04
C LEU A 298 0.68 -14.68 13.61
N LEU A 299 0.39 -14.93 12.33
CA LEU A 299 -0.97 -14.99 11.82
C LEU A 299 -1.84 -16.04 12.53
N PRO A 300 -1.39 -17.30 12.75
CA PRO A 300 -2.16 -18.27 13.53
C PRO A 300 -2.45 -17.79 14.95
N LYS A 301 -1.47 -17.14 15.60
CA LYS A 301 -1.65 -16.57 16.94
C LYS A 301 -2.71 -15.46 16.91
N HIS A 302 -2.66 -14.56 15.93
CA HIS A 302 -3.67 -13.51 15.73
C HIS A 302 -5.07 -14.10 15.54
N LEU A 303 -5.23 -15.08 14.66
CA LEU A 303 -6.51 -15.77 14.44
C LEU A 303 -7.01 -16.43 15.73
N GLN A 304 -6.13 -17.10 16.48
CA GLN A 304 -6.48 -17.66 17.78
C GLN A 304 -6.98 -16.58 18.75
N TRP A 305 -6.31 -15.42 18.83
CA TRP A 305 -6.74 -14.31 19.68
C TRP A 305 -8.11 -13.73 19.25
N ILE A 306 -8.35 -13.62 17.95
CA ILE A 306 -9.65 -13.19 17.40
C ILE A 306 -10.76 -14.19 17.76
N GLN A 307 -10.49 -15.48 17.61
CA GLN A 307 -11.46 -16.57 17.82
C GLN A 307 -11.67 -16.93 19.29
N GLN A 308 -10.76 -16.54 20.19
CA GLN A 308 -10.87 -16.79 21.63
C GLN A 308 -12.24 -16.35 22.15
N GLN A 309 -13.00 -17.32 22.65
CA GLN A 309 -14.22 -17.08 23.40
C GLN A 309 -13.83 -16.77 24.85
N ASP A 310 -14.26 -15.62 25.35
CA ASP A 310 -14.18 -15.33 26.78
C ASP A 310 -15.07 -16.33 27.51
N ASP A 311 -14.45 -17.33 28.12
CA ASP A 311 -15.11 -18.20 29.09
C ASP A 311 -15.43 -17.37 30.33
N LYS A 312 -16.64 -16.81 30.32
CA LYS A 312 -17.33 -16.13 31.42
C LYS A 312 -16.79 -14.72 31.72
N GLY A 313 -17.73 -13.80 31.96
CA GLY A 313 -17.49 -12.41 32.35
C GLY A 313 -16.85 -12.25 33.73
N ASN A 314 -15.64 -12.75 33.92
CA ASN A 314 -14.75 -12.35 34.99
C ASN A 314 -13.48 -11.78 34.37
N LEU A 315 -13.20 -10.52 34.70
CA LEU A 315 -11.93 -9.85 34.47
C LEU A 315 -10.79 -10.77 34.95
N ILE A 316 -10.04 -11.35 34.01
CA ILE A 316 -8.75 -11.94 34.32
C ILE A 316 -7.79 -10.76 34.50
N TYR A 317 -7.71 -10.28 35.74
CA TYR A 317 -6.60 -9.46 36.21
C TYR A 317 -5.35 -10.34 36.20
N LEU A 318 -4.42 -10.08 35.29
CA LEU A 318 -3.05 -10.56 35.42
C LEU A 318 -2.40 -9.82 36.60
N ARG A 319 -2.56 -10.38 37.80
CA ARG A 319 -1.63 -10.17 38.90
C ARG A 319 -0.48 -11.16 38.76
N GLU A 320 0.72 -10.62 38.96
CA GLU A 320 1.99 -11.30 39.25
C GLU A 320 2.76 -11.89 38.06
N VAL A 321 3.60 -11.03 37.48
CA VAL A 321 4.89 -11.41 36.89
C VAL A 321 5.81 -11.83 38.04
N THR A 322 5.83 -13.11 38.39
CA THR A 322 7.00 -13.71 39.04
C THR A 322 7.06 -15.22 38.80
N LYS A 323 8.18 -15.67 38.23
CA LYS A 323 8.67 -17.06 38.12
C LYS A 323 7.95 -17.98 37.11
N ILE A 324 8.49 -18.03 35.90
CA ILE A 324 8.53 -19.26 35.11
C ILE A 324 9.99 -19.49 34.70
N ASP A 325 10.78 -19.88 35.69
CA ASP A 325 11.83 -20.87 35.54
C ASP A 325 11.34 -22.09 36.33
N GLN A 326 11.47 -23.29 35.75
CA GLN A 326 11.04 -24.59 36.28
C GLN A 326 9.56 -24.96 36.07
N ILE A 327 9.26 -25.56 34.92
CA ILE A 327 8.83 -26.98 34.80
C ILE A 327 9.23 -27.42 33.38
N VAL A 328 10.45 -27.94 33.31
CA VAL A 328 10.80 -29.03 32.38
C VAL A 328 10.34 -30.33 33.08
N SER A 329 10.14 -31.40 32.32
CA SER A 329 9.99 -32.79 32.77
C SER A 329 8.61 -33.24 33.22
N THR A 330 7.80 -33.67 32.24
CA THR A 330 7.10 -34.96 32.27
C THR A 330 6.39 -35.13 30.94
N LEU A 331 6.90 -36.02 30.09
CA LEU A 331 6.16 -36.99 29.27
C LEU A 331 7.09 -37.64 28.22
N GLU A 332 8.23 -38.14 28.69
CA GLU A 332 8.94 -39.26 28.07
C GLU A 332 8.94 -40.40 29.10
N ASN A 333 8.17 -41.48 28.85
CA ASN A 333 8.45 -42.90 29.18
C ASN A 333 7.17 -43.79 29.17
N TYR A 334 6.96 -44.51 28.04
CA TYR A 334 6.55 -45.92 27.76
C TYR A 334 5.44 -46.66 28.60
N PRO A 335 4.80 -47.80 28.14
CA PRO A 335 5.19 -48.74 27.06
C PRO A 335 4.08 -49.31 26.11
N ASN A 336 4.57 -50.06 25.12
CA ASN A 336 3.89 -50.92 24.13
C ASN A 336 2.79 -51.88 24.66
N GLY A 337 1.76 -52.15 23.84
CA GLY A 337 1.11 -53.47 23.80
C GLY A 337 -0.35 -53.57 23.33
N LYS A 338 -0.54 -53.85 22.02
CA LYS A 338 -1.60 -54.66 21.38
C LYS A 338 -3.08 -54.31 21.60
N HIS A 339 -3.74 -53.84 20.53
CA HIS A 339 -4.86 -54.57 19.93
C HIS A 339 -4.83 -54.38 18.40
N LYS A 340 -4.92 -55.51 17.71
CA LYS A 340 -4.93 -55.68 16.27
C LYS A 340 -6.38 -55.72 15.79
N ASP A 341 -6.56 -55.33 14.53
CA ASP A 341 -7.64 -55.71 13.61
C ASP A 341 -8.99 -54.96 13.77
N ALA A 342 -9.07 -53.83 13.07
CA ALA A 342 -10.26 -53.45 12.30
C ALA A 342 -9.77 -52.75 11.01
N GLU A 343 -10.00 -53.44 9.90
CA GLU A 343 -9.47 -53.18 8.57
C GLU A 343 -10.00 -51.89 7.92
N ASN A 344 -9.08 -51.20 7.24
CA ASN A 344 -9.19 -50.59 5.92
C ASN A 344 -10.61 -50.40 5.33
N ALA A 345 -11.00 -49.14 5.16
CA ALA A 345 -11.39 -48.55 3.87
C ALA A 345 -11.92 -47.12 4.07
N LEU A 346 -11.05 -46.11 4.01
CA LEU A 346 -11.49 -44.73 3.77
C LEU A 346 -10.57 -44.11 2.72
N ALA A 347 -11.19 -43.88 1.57
CA ALA A 347 -10.65 -43.43 0.31
C ALA A 347 -9.54 -42.38 0.43
N THR A 348 -8.43 -42.64 -0.25
CA THR A 348 -7.46 -41.63 -0.69
C THR A 348 -8.20 -40.54 -1.46
N SER A 349 -8.37 -39.35 -0.86
CA SER A 349 -8.73 -38.16 -1.61
C SER A 349 -7.64 -37.92 -2.67
N PRO A 350 -7.98 -37.68 -3.94
CA PRO A 350 -6.99 -37.48 -4.99
C PRO A 350 -6.10 -36.28 -4.62
N GLU A 351 -4.79 -36.44 -4.78
CA GLU A 351 -3.83 -35.34 -4.69
C GLU A 351 -4.22 -34.28 -5.73
N ILE A 352 -4.52 -33.05 -5.28
CA ILE A 352 -5.03 -32.00 -6.18
C ILE A 352 -3.94 -31.01 -6.56
N LEU A 353 -3.10 -30.61 -5.61
CA LEU A 353 -2.02 -29.66 -5.85
C LEU A 353 -0.85 -29.91 -4.91
N GLN A 354 0.37 -30.03 -5.44
CA GLN A 354 1.60 -30.13 -4.66
C GLN A 354 2.32 -28.78 -4.69
N VAL A 355 2.57 -28.19 -3.51
CA VAL A 355 3.36 -26.96 -3.36
C VAL A 355 4.56 -27.25 -2.47
N GLY A 356 5.74 -27.38 -3.07
CA GLY A 356 6.94 -27.86 -2.39
C GLY A 356 6.73 -29.27 -1.83
N ASN A 357 6.95 -29.44 -0.52
CA ASN A 357 6.76 -30.72 0.16
C ASN A 357 5.32 -30.93 0.69
N ARG A 358 4.41 -29.97 0.48
CA ARG A 358 3.03 -30.04 0.96
C ARG A 358 2.07 -30.44 -0.15
N THR A 359 1.30 -31.48 0.09
CA THR A 359 0.13 -31.85 -0.71
C THR A 359 -1.10 -31.11 -0.18
N ILE A 360 -1.84 -30.46 -1.06
CA ILE A 360 -3.10 -29.78 -0.78
C ILE A 360 -4.23 -30.66 -1.32
N SER A 361 -5.15 -31.06 -0.45
CA SER A 361 -6.33 -31.84 -0.84
C SER A 361 -7.45 -30.95 -1.41
N ASP A 362 -8.44 -31.56 -2.07
CA ASP A 362 -9.70 -30.91 -2.48
C ASP A 362 -10.35 -30.10 -1.35
N GLN A 363 -10.39 -30.68 -0.15
CA GLN A 363 -11.03 -30.08 1.02
C GLN A 363 -10.26 -28.85 1.56
N GLU A 364 -8.97 -28.73 1.26
CA GLU A 364 -8.13 -27.63 1.73
C GLU A 364 -8.04 -26.49 0.71
N LEU A 365 -8.24 -26.77 -0.58
CA LEU A 365 -8.01 -25.80 -1.65
C LEU A 365 -8.89 -24.54 -1.54
N ILE A 366 -10.21 -24.70 -1.39
CA ILE A 366 -11.14 -23.56 -1.27
C ILE A 366 -10.89 -22.75 0.01
N PRO A 367 -10.71 -23.38 1.19
CA PRO A 367 -10.28 -22.66 2.39
C PRO A 367 -8.98 -21.87 2.20
N LEU A 368 -7.96 -22.44 1.55
CA LEU A 368 -6.70 -21.74 1.29
C LEU A 368 -6.89 -20.56 0.33
N LEU A 369 -7.63 -20.73 -0.76
CA LEU A 369 -7.95 -19.64 -1.69
C LEU A 369 -8.69 -18.50 -0.98
N SER A 370 -9.63 -18.84 -0.08
CA SER A 370 -10.36 -17.84 0.72
C SER A 370 -9.44 -17.14 1.73
N GLN A 371 -8.62 -17.91 2.44
CA GLN A 371 -7.69 -17.43 3.46
C GLN A 371 -6.69 -16.42 2.87
N TYR A 372 -6.18 -16.69 1.67
CA TYR A 372 -5.23 -15.79 0.99
C TYR A 372 -5.90 -14.73 0.12
N GLN A 373 -7.23 -14.57 0.21
CA GLN A 373 -8.02 -13.63 -0.62
C GLN A 373 -7.83 -13.82 -2.13
N LEU A 374 -7.43 -15.03 -2.54
CA LEU A 374 -7.31 -15.43 -3.93
C LEU A 374 -8.67 -15.86 -4.50
N LEU A 375 -9.62 -16.27 -3.66
CA LEU A 375 -10.94 -16.68 -4.12
C LEU A 375 -11.73 -15.52 -4.76
N PRO A 376 -11.88 -14.32 -4.15
CA PRO A 376 -12.55 -13.20 -4.82
C PRO A 376 -11.84 -12.77 -6.10
N LYS A 377 -10.50 -12.88 -6.13
CA LYS A 377 -9.72 -12.59 -7.33
C LYS A 377 -9.97 -13.62 -8.43
N LEU A 378 -10.02 -14.90 -8.08
CA LEU A 378 -10.33 -15.98 -9.00
C LEU A 378 -11.76 -15.85 -9.55
N GLU A 379 -12.74 -15.56 -8.70
CA GLU A 379 -14.13 -15.28 -9.09
C GLU A 379 -14.20 -14.14 -10.11
N GLN A 380 -13.49 -13.03 -9.84
CA GLN A 380 -13.38 -11.92 -10.79
C GLN A 380 -12.79 -12.36 -12.13
N GLU A 381 -11.70 -13.14 -12.14
CA GLU A 381 -11.08 -13.58 -13.39
C GLU A 381 -11.96 -14.57 -14.16
N LEU A 382 -12.64 -15.49 -13.47
CA LEU A 382 -13.58 -16.44 -14.07
C LEU A 382 -14.79 -15.74 -14.69
N LEU A 383 -15.34 -14.75 -14.00
CA LEU A 383 -16.45 -13.94 -14.51
C LEU A 383 -16.06 -13.18 -15.79
N ILE A 384 -14.84 -12.64 -15.84
CA ILE A 384 -14.31 -12.02 -17.05
C ILE A 384 -14.14 -13.09 -18.15
N ASP A 385 -13.59 -14.25 -17.82
CA ASP A 385 -13.37 -15.35 -18.77
C ASP A 385 -14.68 -15.85 -19.39
N ASP A 386 -15.74 -15.98 -18.58
CA ASP A 386 -17.09 -16.33 -19.04
C ASP A 386 -17.65 -15.27 -19.99
N ALA A 387 -17.49 -13.99 -19.64
CA ALA A 387 -17.97 -12.88 -20.46
C ALA A 387 -17.24 -12.78 -21.81
N ILE A 388 -15.95 -13.12 -21.86
CA ILE A 388 -15.16 -13.08 -23.09
C ILE A 388 -15.17 -14.40 -23.88
N ALA A 389 -15.72 -15.49 -23.33
CA ALA A 389 -15.75 -16.81 -23.97
C ALA A 389 -16.39 -16.82 -25.39
N PRO A 390 -17.44 -16.01 -25.69
CA PRO A 390 -18.00 -15.92 -27.04
C PRO A 390 -17.10 -15.23 -28.07
N PHE A 391 -16.04 -14.55 -27.63
CA PHE A 391 -15.19 -13.72 -28.48
C PHE A 391 -13.93 -14.49 -28.88
N SER A 392 -13.74 -14.69 -30.19
CA SER A 392 -12.57 -15.37 -30.75
C SER A 392 -11.60 -14.41 -31.43
N CYS A 393 -10.35 -14.85 -31.58
CA CYS A 393 -9.31 -14.15 -32.33
C CYS A 393 -9.03 -14.88 -33.64
N THR A 394 -8.85 -14.14 -34.74
CA THR A 394 -8.39 -14.68 -36.02
C THR A 394 -6.93 -15.15 -35.89
N GLN A 395 -6.46 -15.94 -36.85
CA GLN A 395 -5.07 -16.43 -36.83
C GLN A 395 -4.03 -15.29 -36.83
N GLU A 396 -4.32 -14.21 -37.55
CA GLU A 396 -3.46 -13.02 -37.60
C GLU A 396 -3.42 -12.28 -36.25
N GLU A 397 -4.59 -12.09 -35.62
CA GLU A 397 -4.69 -11.51 -34.28
C GLU A 397 -3.98 -12.35 -33.23
N GLN A 398 -4.14 -13.67 -33.28
CA GLN A 398 -3.45 -14.60 -32.39
C GLN A 398 -1.92 -14.48 -32.52
N THR A 399 -1.43 -14.46 -33.77
CA THR A 399 0.01 -14.33 -34.05
C THR A 399 0.55 -13.01 -33.51
N LYS A 400 -0.16 -11.90 -33.73
CA LYS A 400 0.21 -10.59 -33.22
C LYS A 400 0.22 -10.54 -31.69
N CYS A 401 -0.84 -11.02 -31.02
CA CYS A 401 -0.90 -11.03 -29.57
C CYS A 401 0.23 -11.87 -28.95
N CYS A 402 0.56 -13.01 -29.54
CA CYS A 402 1.70 -13.82 -29.10
C CYS A 402 3.03 -13.08 -29.30
N GLN A 403 3.21 -12.39 -30.43
CA GLN A 403 4.42 -11.61 -30.68
C GLN A 403 4.57 -10.44 -29.70
N ASP A 404 3.52 -9.66 -29.49
CA ASP A 404 3.50 -8.54 -28.53
C ASP A 404 3.85 -9.05 -27.12
N PHE A 405 3.32 -10.22 -26.74
CA PHE A 405 3.65 -10.86 -25.47
C PHE A 405 5.13 -11.25 -25.39
N TYR A 406 5.69 -11.86 -26.43
CA TYR A 406 7.09 -12.24 -26.46
C TYR A 406 8.02 -11.03 -26.40
N GLU A 407 7.70 -9.94 -27.09
CA GLU A 407 8.48 -8.70 -27.04
C GLU A 407 8.44 -8.07 -25.63
N GLN A 408 7.27 -8.01 -25.01
CA GLN A 408 7.10 -7.49 -23.65
C GLN A 408 7.88 -8.32 -22.60
N HIS A 409 7.96 -9.64 -22.79
CA HIS A 409 8.66 -10.57 -21.89
C HIS A 409 10.09 -10.92 -22.33
N GLN A 410 10.61 -10.26 -23.37
CA GLN A 410 11.97 -10.47 -23.91
C GLN A 410 12.26 -11.93 -24.33
N LEU A 411 11.25 -12.65 -24.83
CA LEU A 411 11.33 -14.05 -25.25
C LEU A 411 11.70 -14.16 -26.74
N THR A 412 12.99 -14.03 -27.03
CA THR A 412 13.49 -13.82 -28.40
C THR A 412 13.64 -15.10 -29.21
N SER A 413 13.88 -16.23 -28.55
CA SER A 413 14.10 -17.54 -29.18
C SER A 413 13.02 -18.57 -28.82
N GLU A 414 12.87 -19.60 -29.65
CA GLU A 414 11.91 -20.69 -29.41
C GLU A 414 12.25 -21.49 -28.15
N SER A 415 13.54 -21.70 -27.86
CA SER A 415 13.99 -22.37 -26.64
C SER A 415 13.66 -21.58 -25.37
N GLU A 416 13.81 -20.25 -25.38
CA GLU A 416 13.40 -19.39 -24.27
C GLU A 416 11.89 -19.44 -24.04
N ARG A 417 11.08 -19.46 -25.10
CA ARG A 417 9.62 -19.57 -25.01
C ARG A 417 9.20 -20.91 -24.39
N GLN A 418 9.80 -22.01 -24.84
CA GLN A 418 9.51 -23.34 -24.30
C GLN A 418 9.96 -23.47 -22.84
N ALA A 419 11.13 -22.94 -22.48
CA ALA A 419 11.60 -22.91 -21.10
C ALA A 419 10.67 -22.08 -20.19
N TRP A 420 10.19 -20.93 -20.68
CA TRP A 420 9.23 -20.10 -19.96
C TRP A 420 7.91 -20.83 -19.73
N LEU A 421 7.34 -21.48 -20.75
CA LEU A 421 6.10 -22.25 -20.61
C LEU A 421 6.23 -23.38 -19.58
N GLN A 422 7.35 -24.11 -19.60
CA GLN A 422 7.63 -25.14 -18.60
C GLN A 422 7.76 -24.57 -17.19
N GLN A 423 8.46 -23.44 -17.03
CA GLN A 423 8.62 -22.78 -15.74
C GLN A 423 7.29 -22.28 -15.17
N GLN A 424 6.39 -21.78 -16.03
CA GLN A 424 5.06 -21.31 -15.62
C GLN A 424 4.03 -22.44 -15.47
N GLY A 425 4.38 -23.68 -15.86
CA GLY A 425 3.46 -24.82 -15.86
C GLY A 425 2.29 -24.64 -16.84
N LEU A 426 2.50 -23.91 -17.94
CA LEU A 426 1.45 -23.60 -18.93
C LEU A 426 1.59 -24.48 -20.18
N THR A 427 0.46 -24.97 -20.67
CA THR A 427 0.37 -25.56 -22.02
C THR A 427 0.33 -24.47 -23.09
N GLU A 428 0.69 -24.80 -24.33
CA GLU A 428 0.59 -23.86 -25.46
C GLU A 428 -0.83 -23.31 -25.66
N ARG A 429 -1.85 -24.13 -25.39
CA ARG A 429 -3.26 -23.71 -25.44
C ARG A 429 -3.61 -22.69 -24.35
N GLN A 430 -3.13 -22.89 -23.12
CA GLN A 430 -3.34 -21.94 -22.02
C GLN A 430 -2.57 -20.65 -22.26
N PHE A 431 -1.36 -20.74 -22.82
CA PHE A 431 -0.60 -19.58 -23.25
C PHE A 431 -1.33 -18.77 -24.31
N LEU A 432 -1.85 -19.42 -25.36
CA LEU A 432 -2.62 -18.73 -26.40
C LEU A 432 -3.87 -18.05 -25.81
N HIS A 433 -4.55 -18.71 -24.87
CA HIS A 433 -5.67 -18.11 -24.15
C HIS A 433 -5.24 -16.85 -23.39
N LEU A 434 -4.09 -16.89 -22.71
CA LEU A 434 -3.54 -15.77 -21.95
C LEU A 434 -3.10 -14.60 -22.85
N ALA A 435 -2.33 -14.89 -23.91
CA ALA A 435 -1.85 -13.88 -24.86
C ALA A 435 -3.00 -13.14 -25.56
N THR A 436 -4.06 -13.86 -25.93
CA THR A 436 -5.24 -13.28 -26.60
C THR A 436 -6.25 -12.65 -25.66
N ARG A 437 -6.09 -12.83 -24.34
CA ARG A 437 -7.11 -12.45 -23.35
C ARG A 437 -7.46 -10.97 -23.40
N LYS A 438 -6.45 -10.09 -23.47
CA LYS A 438 -6.64 -8.64 -23.53
C LYS A 438 -7.48 -8.24 -24.74
N LEU A 439 -7.17 -8.78 -25.91
CA LEU A 439 -7.91 -8.48 -27.14
C LEU A 439 -9.37 -8.97 -27.07
N ARG A 440 -9.62 -10.14 -26.47
CA ARG A 440 -10.99 -10.64 -26.27
C ARG A 440 -11.79 -9.78 -25.30
N ILE A 441 -11.15 -9.27 -24.24
CA ILE A 441 -11.75 -8.27 -23.34
C ILE A 441 -12.13 -7.01 -24.13
N ASP A 442 -11.23 -6.51 -24.98
CA ASP A 442 -11.50 -5.30 -25.77
C ASP A 442 -12.63 -5.53 -26.80
N LYS A 443 -12.70 -6.71 -27.43
CA LYS A 443 -13.83 -7.11 -28.27
C LYS A 443 -15.14 -7.19 -27.49
N PHE A 444 -15.12 -7.74 -26.28
CA PHE A 444 -16.29 -7.79 -25.39
C PHE A 444 -16.76 -6.38 -25.02
N LYS A 445 -15.85 -5.49 -24.62
CA LYS A 445 -16.17 -4.09 -24.34
C LYS A 445 -16.84 -3.41 -25.53
N GLN A 446 -16.23 -3.55 -26.70
CA GLN A 446 -16.72 -2.95 -27.94
C GLN A 446 -18.10 -3.49 -28.33
N ALA A 447 -18.31 -4.80 -28.24
CA ALA A 447 -19.61 -5.42 -28.58
C ALA A 447 -20.72 -5.04 -27.60
N THR A 448 -20.38 -4.86 -26.32
CA THR A 448 -21.35 -4.60 -25.25
C THR A 448 -21.75 -3.13 -25.19
N TRP A 449 -20.78 -2.22 -25.26
CA TRP A 449 -21.02 -0.78 -25.05
C TRP A 449 -20.69 0.10 -26.25
N GLY A 450 -19.95 -0.39 -27.25
CA GLY A 450 -19.47 0.42 -28.38
C GLY A 450 -20.58 1.18 -29.12
N ASN A 451 -21.74 0.54 -29.33
CA ASN A 451 -22.89 1.15 -30.03
C ASN A 451 -23.63 2.22 -29.20
N LYS A 452 -23.40 2.28 -27.89
CA LYS A 452 -23.99 3.26 -26.97
C LYS A 452 -22.95 4.24 -26.43
N LEU A 453 -21.70 4.10 -26.83
CA LEU A 453 -20.59 4.84 -26.25
C LEU A 453 -20.66 6.33 -26.60
N GLU A 454 -21.10 6.66 -27.81
CA GLU A 454 -21.29 8.04 -28.24
C GLU A 454 -22.44 8.72 -27.48
N SER A 455 -23.57 8.03 -27.29
CA SER A 455 -24.67 8.57 -26.49
C SER A 455 -24.30 8.69 -25.01
N TYR A 456 -23.53 7.75 -24.47
CA TYR A 456 -22.95 7.82 -23.12
C TYR A 456 -21.99 9.01 -22.99
N PHE A 457 -21.11 9.21 -23.97
CA PHE A 457 -20.23 10.38 -24.06
C PHE A 457 -21.04 11.67 -24.06
N LEU A 458 -22.08 11.79 -24.90
CA LEU A 458 -22.90 13.01 -24.96
C LEU A 458 -23.62 13.31 -23.63
N GLN A 459 -24.13 12.29 -22.93
CA GLN A 459 -24.74 12.44 -21.61
C GLN A 459 -23.73 12.97 -20.58
N ARG A 460 -22.50 12.48 -20.65
CA ARG A 460 -21.43 12.85 -19.71
C ARG A 460 -20.55 14.00 -20.19
N LYS A 461 -20.76 14.50 -21.41
CA LYS A 461 -19.87 15.48 -22.05
C LYS A 461 -19.63 16.69 -21.14
N ARG A 462 -20.68 17.22 -20.51
CA ARG A 462 -20.57 18.34 -19.56
C ARG A 462 -19.67 18.05 -18.34
N GLN A 463 -19.59 16.80 -17.90
CA GLN A 463 -18.72 16.37 -16.81
C GLN A 463 -17.30 16.05 -17.29
N LEU A 464 -17.15 15.69 -18.57
CA LEU A 464 -15.88 15.38 -19.21
C LEU A 464 -15.17 16.64 -19.74
N ASP A 465 -15.94 17.69 -20.06
CA ASP A 465 -15.43 19.00 -20.41
C ASP A 465 -14.58 19.56 -19.27
N GLN A 466 -13.42 20.07 -19.65
CA GLN A 466 -12.44 20.62 -18.73
C GLN A 466 -12.38 22.13 -18.88
N VAL A 467 -11.96 22.81 -17.82
CA VAL A 467 -11.77 24.25 -17.81
C VAL A 467 -10.38 24.58 -17.29
N VAL A 468 -9.76 25.58 -17.92
CA VAL A 468 -8.61 26.29 -17.39
C VAL A 468 -9.09 27.68 -16.97
N TYR A 469 -8.81 28.07 -15.75
CA TYR A 469 -9.26 29.34 -15.19
C TYR A 469 -8.20 29.94 -14.28
N SER A 470 -8.15 31.25 -14.21
CA SER A 470 -7.35 31.97 -13.24
C SER A 470 -8.15 32.20 -11.96
N LEU A 471 -7.48 32.08 -10.82
CA LEU A 471 -8.04 32.21 -9.48
C LEU A 471 -7.16 33.14 -8.63
N ILE A 472 -7.80 34.04 -7.88
CA ILE A 472 -7.20 34.73 -6.74
C ILE A 472 -8.05 34.35 -5.53
N ARG A 473 -7.43 33.88 -4.45
CA ARG A 473 -8.11 33.63 -3.19
C ARG A 473 -7.44 34.38 -2.04
N ASN A 474 -8.20 35.02 -1.18
CA ASN A 474 -7.69 35.63 0.05
C ASN A 474 -8.75 35.55 1.16
N ARG A 475 -8.33 35.43 2.42
CA ARG A 475 -9.26 35.40 3.56
C ARG A 475 -9.89 36.76 3.85
N ASP A 476 -9.22 37.85 3.48
CA ASP A 476 -9.70 39.21 3.69
C ASP A 476 -10.59 39.67 2.52
N ALA A 477 -11.87 39.88 2.82
CA ALA A 477 -12.85 40.34 1.85
C ALA A 477 -12.52 41.72 1.26
N ALA A 478 -11.98 42.64 2.07
CA ALA A 478 -11.67 44.00 1.64
C ALA A 478 -10.53 44.00 0.62
N VAL A 479 -9.50 43.16 0.86
CA VAL A 479 -8.39 42.98 -0.09
C VAL A 479 -8.90 42.41 -1.40
N VAL A 480 -9.71 41.35 -1.39
CA VAL A 480 -10.27 40.79 -2.64
C VAL A 480 -11.14 41.81 -3.37
N GLN A 481 -11.91 42.62 -2.65
CA GLN A 481 -12.72 43.67 -3.25
C GLN A 481 -11.88 44.75 -3.96
N GLU A 482 -10.78 45.17 -3.34
CA GLU A 482 -9.82 46.10 -3.96
C GLU A 482 -9.18 45.51 -5.22
N LEU A 483 -8.69 44.26 -5.15
CA LEU A 483 -8.08 43.57 -6.28
C LEU A 483 -9.04 43.41 -7.45
N TYR A 484 -10.32 43.15 -7.17
CA TYR A 484 -11.35 43.09 -8.20
C TYR A 484 -11.49 44.41 -8.96
N PHE A 485 -11.53 45.55 -8.27
CA PHE A 485 -11.60 46.86 -8.92
C PHE A 485 -10.35 47.13 -9.78
N ARG A 486 -9.15 46.83 -9.26
CA ARG A 486 -7.90 46.95 -10.04
C ARG A 486 -7.91 46.12 -11.33
N LEU A 487 -8.48 44.91 -11.27
CA LEU A 487 -8.62 44.05 -12.45
C LEU A 487 -9.66 44.58 -13.43
N GLN A 488 -10.77 45.17 -12.95
CA GLN A 488 -11.78 45.78 -13.82
C GLN A 488 -11.27 47.05 -14.52
N GLU A 489 -10.48 47.85 -13.82
CA GLU A 489 -9.90 49.11 -14.33
C GLU A 489 -8.64 48.86 -15.17
N GLY A 490 -8.11 47.63 -15.16
CA GLY A 490 -6.95 47.23 -15.95
C GLY A 490 -5.62 47.77 -15.41
N GLU A 491 -5.58 48.18 -14.14
CA GLU A 491 -4.37 48.74 -13.51
C GLU A 491 -3.24 47.71 -13.38
N GLN A 492 -3.59 46.44 -13.15
CA GLN A 492 -2.66 45.33 -13.01
C GLN A 492 -3.21 44.05 -13.65
N SER A 493 -2.34 43.15 -14.09
CA SER A 493 -2.78 41.88 -14.68
C SER A 493 -3.24 40.89 -13.61
N PHE A 494 -4.14 39.97 -14.00
CA PHE A 494 -4.58 38.87 -13.13
C PHE A 494 -3.41 38.05 -12.61
N ALA A 495 -2.43 37.78 -13.46
CA ALA A 495 -1.23 37.02 -13.13
C ALA A 495 -0.39 37.67 -12.04
N GLU A 496 -0.20 39.00 -12.11
CA GLU A 496 0.55 39.77 -11.12
C GLU A 496 -0.19 39.80 -9.79
N LEU A 497 -1.50 40.11 -9.80
CA LEU A 497 -2.29 40.16 -8.57
C LEU A 497 -2.42 38.78 -7.93
N ALA A 498 -2.57 37.72 -8.72
CA ALA A 498 -2.61 36.36 -8.20
C ALA A 498 -1.30 35.96 -7.53
N ARG A 499 -0.16 36.29 -8.16
CA ARG A 499 1.16 36.01 -7.59
C ARG A 499 1.43 36.78 -6.30
N GLN A 500 0.95 38.02 -6.23
CA GLN A 500 1.23 38.92 -5.11
C GLN A 500 0.26 38.73 -3.93
N TYR A 501 -1.02 38.46 -4.20
CA TYR A 501 -2.08 38.53 -3.19
C TYR A 501 -2.87 37.24 -2.99
N SER A 502 -2.77 36.27 -3.90
CA SER A 502 -3.46 34.98 -3.70
C SER A 502 -2.75 34.17 -2.62
N GLN A 503 -3.53 33.64 -1.68
CA GLN A 503 -3.09 32.84 -0.54
C GLN A 503 -3.17 31.33 -0.82
N GLY A 504 -3.36 30.97 -2.10
CA GLY A 504 -3.50 29.61 -2.58
C GLY A 504 -2.30 29.07 -3.36
N SER A 505 -2.37 27.77 -3.71
CA SER A 505 -1.39 27.12 -4.58
C SER A 505 -1.28 27.77 -5.98
N GLU A 506 -2.37 28.37 -6.47
CA GLU A 506 -2.44 29.08 -7.74
C GLU A 506 -1.55 30.32 -7.82
N ALA A 507 -1.12 30.90 -6.68
CA ALA A 507 -0.19 32.04 -6.70
C ALA A 507 1.09 31.72 -7.50
N LYS A 508 1.53 30.46 -7.47
CA LYS A 508 2.75 29.97 -8.16
C LYS A 508 2.55 29.73 -9.64
N THR A 509 1.33 29.43 -10.04
CA THR A 509 0.93 29.31 -11.45
C THR A 509 0.44 30.65 -12.00
N SER A 510 0.75 31.76 -11.30
CA SER A 510 0.26 33.10 -11.63
C SER A 510 -1.26 33.16 -11.78
N GLY A 511 -1.95 32.47 -10.87
CA GLY A 511 -3.41 32.34 -10.83
C GLY A 511 -3.96 31.17 -11.62
N LEU A 512 -3.21 30.57 -12.56
CA LEU A 512 -3.74 29.61 -13.51
C LEU A 512 -4.02 28.22 -12.89
N ILE A 513 -5.23 27.71 -13.04
CA ILE A 513 -5.68 26.39 -12.57
C ILE A 513 -6.31 25.61 -13.74
N GLY A 514 -5.88 24.37 -13.94
CA GLY A 514 -6.44 23.45 -14.95
C GLY A 514 -5.36 22.74 -15.78
N PRO A 515 -5.74 21.85 -16.70
CA PRO A 515 -7.10 21.44 -17.04
C PRO A 515 -7.79 20.66 -15.91
N SER A 516 -9.04 21.02 -15.58
CA SER A 516 -9.79 20.33 -14.52
C SER A 516 -11.24 20.08 -14.93
N ALA A 517 -11.76 18.88 -14.62
CA ALA A 517 -13.15 18.53 -14.86
C ALA A 517 -14.08 19.40 -14.00
N LEU A 518 -15.19 19.88 -14.58
CA LEU A 518 -16.15 20.77 -13.92
C LEU A 518 -16.86 20.14 -12.71
N SER A 519 -16.77 18.82 -12.55
CA SER A 519 -17.33 18.04 -11.43
C SER A 519 -16.47 18.04 -10.16
N SER A 520 -15.21 18.48 -10.23
CA SER A 520 -14.23 18.43 -9.14
C SER A 520 -14.29 19.61 -8.15
N PRO A 521 -14.59 20.87 -8.55
CA PRO A 521 -14.59 22.02 -7.64
C PRO A 521 -15.79 22.09 -6.67
N HIS A 522 -15.69 22.99 -5.68
CA HIS A 522 -16.79 23.36 -4.78
C HIS A 522 -18.02 23.88 -5.59
N PRO A 523 -19.28 23.55 -5.24
CA PRO A 523 -20.47 23.83 -6.07
C PRO A 523 -20.64 25.29 -6.52
N LYS A 524 -20.30 26.26 -5.64
CA LYS A 524 -20.32 27.69 -5.99
C LYS A 524 -19.26 28.05 -7.04
N LEU A 525 -18.07 27.46 -6.98
CA LEU A 525 -17.01 27.68 -7.97
C LEU A 525 -17.39 27.07 -9.32
N THR A 526 -17.94 25.84 -9.32
CA THR A 526 -18.51 25.22 -10.53
C THR A 526 -19.56 26.12 -11.18
N ARG A 527 -20.45 26.74 -10.39
CA ARG A 527 -21.45 27.68 -10.91
C ARG A 527 -20.81 28.90 -11.58
N ILE A 528 -19.79 29.51 -10.97
CA ILE A 528 -19.06 30.64 -11.58
C ILE A 528 -18.45 30.20 -12.91
N LEU A 529 -17.69 29.10 -12.92
CA LEU A 529 -17.01 28.59 -14.11
C LEU A 529 -17.98 28.21 -15.25
N THR A 530 -19.21 27.81 -14.92
CA THR A 530 -20.23 27.41 -15.92
C THR A 530 -20.94 28.60 -16.56
N VAL A 531 -21.11 29.71 -15.84
CA VAL A 531 -21.87 30.88 -16.33
C VAL A 531 -20.99 32.03 -16.82
N SER A 532 -19.69 32.02 -16.48
CA SER A 532 -18.73 33.02 -16.90
C SER A 532 -18.34 32.89 -18.37
N GLN A 533 -18.21 34.03 -19.05
CA GLN A 533 -17.64 34.10 -20.40
C GLN A 533 -16.10 34.02 -20.35
N LEU A 534 -15.47 33.62 -21.46
CA LEU A 534 -14.01 33.62 -21.59
C LEU A 534 -13.46 35.03 -21.33
N GLY A 535 -12.44 35.12 -20.46
CA GLY A 535 -11.83 36.37 -20.04
C GLY A 535 -12.65 37.21 -19.05
N GLN A 536 -13.89 36.81 -18.70
CA GLN A 536 -14.72 37.55 -17.75
C GLN A 536 -14.22 37.37 -16.32
N ILE A 537 -13.97 38.48 -15.63
CA ILE A 537 -13.61 38.51 -14.21
C ILE A 537 -14.88 38.41 -13.37
N SER A 538 -14.96 37.42 -12.47
CA SER A 538 -16.08 37.26 -11.56
C SER A 538 -16.03 38.28 -10.41
N PRO A 539 -17.18 38.72 -9.87
CA PRO A 539 -17.17 39.48 -8.63
C PRO A 539 -16.60 38.65 -7.47
N PRO A 540 -16.04 39.29 -6.42
CA PRO A 540 -15.59 38.62 -5.21
C PRO A 540 -16.68 37.74 -4.63
N THR A 541 -16.42 36.44 -4.55
CA THR A 541 -17.41 35.46 -4.11
C THR A 541 -16.87 34.66 -2.92
N GLN A 542 -17.66 34.52 -1.87
CA GLN A 542 -17.28 33.76 -0.68
C GLN A 542 -17.46 32.25 -0.86
N LEU A 543 -16.37 31.50 -0.68
CA LEU A 543 -16.26 30.04 -0.71
C LEU A 543 -15.67 29.54 0.62
N GLY A 544 -16.54 29.23 1.60
CA GLY A 544 -16.11 28.88 2.95
C GLY A 544 -15.41 30.07 3.62
N GLU A 545 -14.18 29.88 4.09
CA GLU A 545 -13.33 30.92 4.69
C GLU A 545 -12.60 31.82 3.66
N TRP A 546 -12.73 31.52 2.37
CA TRP A 546 -12.01 32.21 1.29
C TRP A 546 -12.93 33.15 0.51
N TRP A 547 -12.42 34.30 0.13
CA TRP A 547 -12.99 35.15 -0.91
C TRP A 547 -12.22 34.95 -2.20
N VAL A 548 -12.92 34.75 -3.31
CA VAL A 548 -12.29 34.45 -4.60
C VAL A 548 -12.71 35.38 -5.73
N ILE A 549 -11.77 35.63 -6.64
CA ILE A 549 -11.99 36.16 -7.98
C ILE A 549 -11.58 35.09 -8.97
N VAL A 550 -12.41 34.85 -9.97
CA VAL A 550 -12.20 33.81 -10.97
C VAL A 550 -12.28 34.44 -12.35
N ARG A 551 -11.43 33.99 -13.27
CA ARG A 551 -11.55 34.33 -14.70
C ARG A 551 -11.36 33.07 -15.52
N VAL A 552 -12.30 32.75 -16.40
CA VAL A 552 -12.14 31.58 -17.28
C VAL A 552 -11.14 31.93 -18.38
N GLU A 553 -10.11 31.11 -18.55
CA GLU A 553 -9.07 31.32 -19.56
C GLU A 553 -9.32 30.47 -20.80
N GLU A 554 -9.72 29.21 -20.61
CA GLU A 554 -9.94 28.27 -21.71
C GLU A 554 -10.99 27.23 -21.34
N PHE A 555 -11.87 26.90 -22.29
CA PHE A 555 -12.76 25.74 -22.21
C PHE A 555 -12.22 24.64 -23.12
N LEU A 556 -11.85 23.51 -22.51
CA LEU A 556 -11.36 22.33 -23.21
C LEU A 556 -12.53 21.37 -23.37
N SER A 557 -13.15 21.43 -24.54
CA SER A 557 -14.22 20.50 -24.90
C SER A 557 -13.66 19.09 -25.02
N ALA A 558 -14.22 18.15 -24.28
CA ALA A 558 -13.94 16.74 -24.48
C ALA A 558 -14.26 16.37 -25.94
N GLN A 559 -13.35 15.62 -26.56
CA GLN A 559 -13.51 15.09 -27.91
C GLN A 559 -13.81 13.59 -27.81
N PHE A 560 -14.65 13.10 -28.72
CA PHE A 560 -14.96 11.67 -28.82
C PHE A 560 -13.96 10.97 -29.74
N ASP A 561 -12.68 11.04 -29.36
CA ASP A 561 -11.57 10.40 -30.06
C ASP A 561 -11.29 8.99 -29.51
N GLU A 562 -10.39 8.24 -30.14
CA GLU A 562 -10.06 6.86 -29.72
C GLU A 562 -9.58 6.76 -28.26
N PRO A 563 -8.72 7.65 -27.74
CA PRO A 563 -8.39 7.66 -26.31
C PRO A 563 -9.61 7.83 -25.40
N MET A 564 -10.52 8.76 -25.71
CA MET A 564 -11.75 8.93 -24.94
C MET A 564 -12.66 7.70 -25.04
N ARG A 565 -12.75 7.09 -26.23
CA ARG A 565 -13.53 5.86 -26.44
C ARG A 565 -13.02 4.73 -25.56
N GLN A 566 -11.70 4.46 -25.56
CA GLN A 566 -11.11 3.43 -24.70
C GLN A 566 -11.35 3.70 -23.22
N ARG A 567 -11.16 4.95 -22.78
CA ARG A 567 -11.42 5.36 -21.40
C ARG A 567 -12.87 5.08 -20.96
N LEU A 568 -13.85 5.42 -21.80
CA LEU A 568 -15.26 5.21 -21.47
C LEU A 568 -15.65 3.72 -21.51
N LEU A 569 -15.05 2.94 -22.41
CA LEU A 569 -15.23 1.48 -22.44
C LEU A 569 -14.68 0.81 -21.18
N ASP A 570 -13.50 1.23 -20.73
CA ASP A 570 -12.90 0.73 -19.49
C ASP A 570 -13.77 1.07 -18.28
N GLU A 571 -14.25 2.31 -18.20
CA GLU A 571 -15.13 2.74 -17.12
C GLU A 571 -16.42 1.90 -17.04
N LEU A 572 -17.10 1.70 -18.18
CA LEU A 572 -18.30 0.89 -18.26
C LEU A 572 -18.02 -0.58 -17.92
N PHE A 573 -16.88 -1.10 -18.37
CA PHE A 573 -16.43 -2.45 -18.04
C PHE A 573 -16.22 -2.64 -16.55
N PHE A 574 -15.52 -1.72 -15.88
CA PHE A 574 -15.29 -1.82 -14.45
C PHE A 574 -16.58 -1.65 -13.63
N SER A 575 -17.48 -0.76 -14.06
CA SER A 575 -18.80 -0.63 -13.43
C SER A 575 -19.60 -1.93 -13.54
N TRP A 576 -19.65 -2.51 -14.75
CA TRP A 576 -20.32 -3.80 -14.96
C TRP A 576 -19.70 -4.92 -14.14
N LEU A 577 -18.37 -5.03 -14.12
CA LEU A 577 -17.68 -6.06 -13.37
C LEU A 577 -17.98 -5.96 -11.87
N HIS A 578 -18.01 -4.73 -11.34
CA HIS A 578 -18.38 -4.48 -9.96
C HIS A 578 -19.83 -4.88 -9.66
N GLU A 579 -20.77 -4.53 -10.54
CA GLU A 579 -22.18 -4.92 -10.40
C GLU A 579 -22.37 -6.43 -10.43
N GLN A 580 -21.69 -7.15 -11.33
CA GLN A 580 -21.77 -8.61 -11.43
C GLN A 580 -21.24 -9.29 -10.16
N LEU A 581 -20.12 -8.82 -9.61
CA LEU A 581 -19.57 -9.35 -8.36
C LEU A 581 -20.51 -9.13 -7.17
N GLN A 582 -21.20 -7.98 -7.11
CA GLN A 582 -22.21 -7.72 -6.08
C GLN A 582 -23.45 -8.62 -6.22
N GLN A 583 -23.88 -8.91 -7.45
CA GLN A 583 -25.04 -9.78 -7.70
C GLN A 583 -24.76 -11.26 -7.39
N GLN A 584 -23.50 -11.69 -7.48
CA GLN A 584 -23.06 -13.05 -7.15
C GLN A 584 -22.80 -13.28 -5.66
N THR A 585 -23.13 -12.32 -4.78
CA THR A 585 -23.00 -12.48 -3.32
C THR A 585 -24.32 -12.86 -2.60
N PRO A 586 -24.99 -14.01 -2.86
CA PRO A 586 -25.92 -14.60 -1.91
C PRO A 586 -25.18 -15.63 -1.04
N ASP A 587 -25.11 -15.35 0.27
CA ASP A 587 -24.88 -16.29 1.37
C ASP A 587 -23.81 -17.37 1.11
N ASN A 588 -22.57 -17.10 1.51
CA ASN A 588 -21.32 -17.89 1.35
C ASN A 588 -21.35 -19.34 1.89
N SER A 589 -22.53 -19.92 2.16
CA SER A 589 -22.71 -21.29 2.65
C SER A 589 -23.17 -22.30 1.59
N LYS A 590 -23.48 -21.91 0.34
CA LYS A 590 -24.16 -22.83 -0.61
C LYS A 590 -23.51 -23.13 -1.96
N HIS A 591 -22.40 -22.52 -2.38
CA HIS A 591 -21.98 -22.65 -3.78
C HIS A 591 -21.01 -23.79 -4.15
N PHE A 592 -20.43 -24.52 -3.18
CA PHE A 592 -19.55 -25.66 -3.48
C PHE A 592 -20.16 -27.01 -3.06
N SER A 593 -21.34 -27.33 -3.58
CA SER A 593 -21.81 -28.72 -3.61
C SER A 593 -21.18 -29.43 -4.81
N LEU A 594 -20.15 -30.24 -4.53
CA LEU A 594 -19.49 -31.16 -5.46
C LEU A 594 -20.51 -31.92 -6.34
N ILE A 595 -20.42 -31.73 -7.66
CA ILE A 595 -21.02 -32.63 -8.65
C ILE A 595 -20.23 -33.95 -8.57
N ARG A 596 -20.74 -34.91 -7.79
CA ARG A 596 -20.39 -36.33 -7.95
C ARG A 596 -21.15 -36.88 -9.15
N GLN A 597 -20.55 -36.83 -10.34
CA GLN A 597 -20.94 -37.72 -11.42
C GLN A 597 -20.16 -39.03 -11.29
N SER A 598 -20.80 -40.09 -10.79
CA SER A 598 -20.39 -41.46 -11.08
C SER A 598 -21.29 -41.99 -12.20
N LYS A 599 -20.72 -42.23 -13.38
CA LYS A 599 -21.36 -43.03 -14.44
C LYS A 599 -21.33 -44.51 -14.05
N SER A 600 -22.43 -45.22 -14.30
CA SER A 600 -22.39 -46.60 -14.79
C SER A 600 -23.57 -46.86 -15.72
N PRO A 601 -23.37 -47.55 -16.87
CA PRO A 601 -24.41 -47.85 -17.85
C PRO A 601 -25.19 -49.13 -17.50
N ASP A 602 -26.35 -49.26 -18.15
CA ASP A 602 -27.23 -50.44 -18.28
C ASP A 602 -28.14 -50.83 -17.09
N ALA A 603 -29.45 -50.59 -17.25
CA ALA A 603 -30.45 -51.63 -17.52
C ALA A 603 -31.90 -51.10 -17.36
N GLN A 604 -32.57 -50.93 -18.51
CA GLN A 604 -33.93 -51.42 -18.80
C GLN A 604 -35.16 -51.06 -17.93
N THR A 605 -36.13 -50.44 -18.63
CA THR A 605 -37.59 -50.74 -18.68
C THR A 605 -38.63 -50.00 -17.81
N THR A 606 -39.46 -49.22 -18.52
CA THR A 606 -40.95 -49.10 -18.50
C THR A 606 -41.74 -48.28 -17.48
N SER A 607 -42.72 -47.56 -18.06
CA SER A 607 -44.07 -47.20 -17.56
C SER A 607 -44.16 -45.90 -16.74
N TYR A 608 -44.78 -44.81 -17.22
CA TYR A 608 -46.19 -44.53 -17.61
C TYR A 608 -46.88 -43.64 -16.56
N LEU A 609 -47.35 -42.46 -17.02
CA LEU A 609 -48.57 -41.70 -16.65
C LEU A 609 -49.08 -41.66 -15.18
N LYS A 610 -49.26 -40.43 -14.65
CA LYS A 610 -50.55 -39.81 -14.17
C LYS A 610 -50.25 -38.66 -13.18
N GLN A 611 -50.63 -37.41 -13.52
CA GLN A 611 -51.87 -36.70 -13.10
C GLN A 611 -51.94 -36.32 -11.60
N GLY A 612 -51.90 -35.01 -11.36
CA GLY A 612 -52.94 -34.27 -10.62
C GLY A 612 -52.91 -34.28 -9.08
N ALA A 613 -52.60 -33.12 -8.50
CA ALA A 613 -53.52 -32.28 -7.71
C ALA A 613 -52.87 -30.91 -7.48
#